data_AF-A0AA38PPL8-F1
#
_entry.id   AF-A0AA38PPL8-F1
#
_cell.length_a   1.000
_cell.length_b   1.000
_cell.length_c   1.000
_cell.angle_alpha   90.00
_cell.angle_beta   90.00
_cell.angle_gamma   90.00
#
_symmetry.space_group_name_H-M   'P 1'
#
loop_
_entity.id
_entity.type
_entity.pdbx_description
1 polymer ?
#
loop_
_entity_poly.entity_id
_entity_poly.type
_entity_poly.pdbx_seq_one_letter_code
_entity_poly.pdbx_strand_id
1 'polypeptide(L)'
;ISPYLDDFMNFEDIPAKSFCAANKQKFIAVGTGSIIVDVPNSVDATKLELTEVLYSPEVGYTLVSMGKLDDHGFMATFAGGKCTI
;
A
#
# COMPACT_ATOMS: atom_id res chain seq x y z
N ILE A 1 -0.29 0.31 3.11
CA ILE A 1 -0.47 1.29 4.21
C ILE A 1 -0.73 2.64 3.55
N SER A 2 -1.83 3.30 3.84
CA SER A 2 -2.24 4.55 3.17
C SER A 2 -2.61 5.64 4.18
N PRO A 3 -2.30 6.93 3.89
CA PRO A 3 -2.78 8.06 4.69
C PRO A 3 -4.11 8.64 4.18
N TYR A 4 -4.64 8.15 3.06
CA TYR A 4 -5.82 8.72 2.41
C TYR A 4 -7.08 7.97 2.86
N LEU A 5 -7.76 8.49 3.88
CA LEU A 5 -8.96 7.85 4.44
C LEU A 5 -10.08 7.70 3.40
N ASP A 6 -10.26 8.71 2.55
CA ASP A 6 -11.34 8.76 1.55
C ASP A 6 -11.18 7.72 0.42
N ASP A 7 -9.99 7.12 0.26
CA ASP A 7 -9.73 6.08 -0.74
C ASP A 7 -10.22 4.70 -0.29
N PHE A 8 -10.56 4.52 0.99
CA PHE A 8 -10.98 3.24 1.56
C PHE A 8 -12.44 2.92 1.23
N MET A 9 -12.66 1.77 0.59
CA MET A 9 -14.01 1.31 0.20
C MET A 9 -14.79 0.69 1.37
N ASN A 10 -14.08 0.07 2.32
CA ASN A 10 -14.64 -0.67 3.45
C ASN A 10 -13.79 -0.44 4.72
N PHE A 11 -13.69 0.82 5.13
CA PHE A 11 -12.91 1.21 6.29
C PHE A 11 -13.50 0.67 7.61
N GLU A 12 -12.62 0.10 8.43
CA GLU A 12 -12.94 -0.33 9.79
C GLU A 12 -11.84 0.14 10.75
N ASP A 13 -12.23 0.62 11.93
CA ASP A 13 -11.30 0.94 13.00
C ASP A 13 -10.64 -0.34 13.56
N ILE A 14 -9.36 -0.26 13.88
CA ILE A 14 -8.61 -1.35 14.52
C ILE A 14 -7.89 -0.85 15.78
N PRO A 15 -7.54 -1.74 16.72
CA PRO A 15 -6.61 -1.39 17.79
C PRO A 15 -5.31 -0.83 17.22
N ALA A 16 -4.84 0.28 17.80
CA ALA A 16 -3.65 0.97 17.35
C ALA A 16 -2.45 0.02 17.23
N LYS A 17 -1.90 -0.10 16.02
CA LYS A 17 -0.80 -1.01 15.72
C LYS A 17 0.43 -0.21 15.29
N SER A 18 1.52 -0.32 16.05
CA SER A 18 2.78 0.37 15.75
C SER A 18 3.62 -0.44 14.76
N PHE A 19 4.19 0.28 13.80
CA PHE A 19 5.13 -0.25 12.81
C PHE A 19 6.42 0.56 12.81
N CYS A 20 7.49 -0.07 12.32
CA CYS A 20 8.79 0.55 12.15
C CYS A 20 9.19 0.46 10.67
N ALA A 21 9.42 1.61 10.05
CA ALA A 21 9.95 1.68 8.69
C ALA A 21 11.45 1.34 8.67
N ALA A 22 12.00 1.06 7.49
CA ALA A 22 13.41 0.76 7.31
C ALA A 22 14.34 1.89 7.79
N ASN A 23 13.87 3.15 7.70
CA ASN A 23 14.59 4.33 8.20
C ASN A 23 14.41 4.57 9.71
N LYS A 24 13.87 3.59 10.46
CA LYS A 24 13.58 3.62 11.90
C LYS A 24 12.49 4.60 12.34
N GLN A 25 11.82 5.27 11.41
CA GLN A 25 10.62 6.04 11.75
C GLN A 25 9.52 5.08 12.17
N LYS A 26 8.76 5.48 13.19
CA LYS A 26 7.59 4.74 13.64
C LYS A 26 6.35 5.43 13.10
N PHE A 27 5.36 4.62 12.79
CA PHE A 27 4.03 5.09 12.45
C PHE A 27 2.98 4.14 13.05
N ILE A 28 1.79 4.68 13.29
CA ILE A 28 0.69 3.96 13.93
C ILE A 28 -0.43 3.77 12.90
N ALA A 29 -0.87 2.54 12.72
CA ALA A 29 -2.10 2.23 12.01
C ALA A 29 -3.28 2.20 12.98
N VAL A 30 -4.38 2.85 12.60
CA VAL A 30 -5.61 2.95 13.42
C VAL A 30 -6.85 2.45 12.71
N GLY A 31 -6.76 2.15 11.42
CA GLY A 31 -7.84 1.53 10.65
C GLY A 31 -7.32 0.54 9.62
N THR A 32 -8.24 -0.20 9.01
CA THR A 32 -7.98 -1.13 7.92
C THR A 32 -9.07 -1.07 6.87
N GLY A 33 -8.78 -1.54 5.66
CA GLY A 33 -9.78 -1.74 4.61
C GLY A 33 -9.12 -2.00 3.27
N SER A 34 -9.84 -1.75 2.19
CA SER A 34 -9.41 -1.99 0.82
C SER A 34 -9.42 -0.69 0.03
N ILE A 35 -8.41 -0.51 -0.83
CA ILE A 35 -8.28 0.65 -1.70
C ILE A 35 -8.01 0.19 -3.14
N ILE A 36 -8.37 1.02 -4.11
CA ILE A 36 -7.97 0.81 -5.51
C ILE A 36 -6.83 1.77 -5.81
N VAL A 37 -5.72 1.23 -6.32
CA VAL A 37 -4.57 2.04 -6.76
C VAL A 37 -4.28 1.78 -8.22
N ASP A 38 -3.83 2.81 -8.92
CA ASP A 38 -3.26 2.68 -10.26
C ASP A 38 -1.77 2.33 -10.13
N VAL A 39 -1.37 1.15 -10.60
CA VAL A 39 0.03 0.71 -10.64
C VAL A 39 0.58 0.76 -12.06
N PRO A 40 1.85 1.14 -12.26
CA PRO A 40 2.46 1.16 -13.58
C PRO A 40 2.69 -0.27 -14.08
N ASN A 41 2.07 -0.64 -15.21
CA ASN A 41 2.23 -1.93 -15.87
C ASN A 41 2.71 -1.74 -17.31
N SER A 42 4.02 -1.49 -17.44
CA SER A 42 4.69 -1.17 -18.71
C SER A 42 4.16 0.10 -19.39
N VAL A 43 3.27 -0.04 -20.37
CA VAL A 43 2.77 1.09 -21.19
C VAL A 43 1.54 1.75 -20.53
N ASP A 44 0.73 0.96 -19.82
CA ASP A 44 -0.53 1.41 -19.25
C ASP A 44 -0.53 1.29 -17.72
N ALA A 45 -1.40 2.06 -17.07
CA ALA A 45 -1.70 1.88 -15.65
C ALA A 45 -2.72 0.74 -15.49
N THR A 46 -2.48 -0.16 -14.54
CA THR A 46 -3.43 -1.20 -14.14
C THR A 46 -4.06 -0.82 -12.81
N LYS A 47 -5.38 -0.96 -12.71
CA LYS A 47 -6.08 -0.83 -11.43
C LYS A 47 -5.89 -2.09 -10.62
N LEU A 48 -5.35 -1.94 -9.41
CA LEU A 48 -5.15 -3.02 -8.46
C LEU A 48 -5.97 -2.72 -7.20
N GLU A 49 -6.79 -3.69 -6.81
CA GLU A 49 -7.40 -3.68 -5.48
C GLU A 49 -6.38 -4.21 -4.46
N LEU A 50 -6.03 -3.36 -3.51
CA LEU A 50 -5.22 -3.75 -2.36
C LEU A 50 -6.16 -4.02 -1.19
N THR A 51 -6.10 -5.23 -0.66
CA THR A 51 -6.84 -5.67 0.53
C THR A 51 -5.96 -5.59 1.77
N GLU A 52 -6.58 -5.66 2.96
CA GLU A 52 -5.89 -5.58 4.26
C GLU A 52 -4.98 -4.35 4.41
N VAL A 53 -5.36 -3.24 3.77
CA VAL A 53 -4.57 -2.00 3.79
C VAL A 53 -4.76 -1.31 5.12
N LEU A 54 -3.66 -0.99 5.76
CA LEU A 54 -3.66 -0.26 7.02
C LEU A 54 -3.74 1.24 6.78
N TYR A 55 -4.63 1.93 7.49
CA TYR A 55 -4.72 3.37 7.51
C TYR A 55 -3.80 3.96 8.58
N SER A 56 -2.91 4.87 8.17
CA SER A 56 -2.01 5.61 9.04
C SER A 56 -1.85 7.05 8.52
N PRO A 57 -2.38 8.07 9.21
CA PRO A 57 -2.29 9.46 8.73
C PRO A 57 -0.86 10.04 8.77
N GLU A 58 0.08 9.35 9.45
CA GLU A 58 1.47 9.80 9.63
C GLU A 58 2.36 9.49 8.42
N VAL A 59 1.96 8.57 7.53
CA VAL A 59 2.74 8.26 6.32
C VAL A 59 2.48 9.31 5.24
N GLY A 60 3.50 9.67 4.45
CA GLY A 60 3.36 10.69 3.42
C GLY A 60 2.75 10.20 2.10
N TYR A 61 2.63 8.88 1.91
CA TYR A 61 2.17 8.25 0.67
C TYR A 61 1.79 6.79 0.92
N THR A 62 1.03 6.20 -0.01
CA THR A 62 0.65 4.79 0.02
C THR A 62 1.87 3.89 -0.14
N LEU A 63 2.14 3.08 0.87
CA LEU A 63 3.17 2.04 0.87
C LEU A 63 2.55 0.69 0.48
N VAL A 64 3.00 0.13 -0.64
CA VAL A 64 2.57 -1.18 -1.13
C VAL A 64 3.61 -2.24 -0.75
N SER A 65 3.15 -3.37 -0.22
CA SER A 65 4.04 -4.47 0.17
C SER A 65 4.38 -5.34 -1.03
N MET A 66 5.63 -5.33 -1.47
CA MET A 66 6.10 -6.16 -2.58
C MET A 66 5.96 -7.66 -2.31
N GLY A 67 6.19 -8.09 -1.05
CA GLY A 67 6.02 -9.50 -0.69
C GLY A 67 4.56 -9.96 -0.80
N LYS A 68 3.61 -9.11 -0.39
CA LYS A 68 2.18 -9.45 -0.57
C LYS A 68 1.78 -9.50 -2.03
N LEU A 69 2.36 -8.66 -2.88
CA LEU A 69 2.13 -8.73 -4.33
C LEU A 69 2.65 -10.05 -4.92
N ASP A 70 3.88 -10.45 -4.55
CA ASP A 70 4.49 -11.72 -4.96
C ASP A 70 3.68 -12.93 -4.48
N ASP A 71 3.19 -12.91 -3.23
CA ASP A 71 2.29 -13.94 -2.68
C ASP A 71 1.00 -14.10 -3.51
N HIS A 72 0.56 -13.04 -4.21
CA HIS A 72 -0.62 -13.04 -5.09
C HIS A 72 -0.27 -13.21 -6.58
N GLY A 73 0.98 -13.55 -6.91
CA GLY A 73 1.42 -13.86 -8.28
C GLY A 73 1.76 -12.64 -9.14
N PHE A 74 1.85 -11.44 -8.56
CA PHE A 74 2.35 -10.26 -9.26
C PHE A 74 3.88 -10.24 -9.27
N MET A 75 4.47 -9.72 -10.36
CA MET A 75 5.92 -9.63 -10.50
C MET A 75 6.35 -8.18 -10.69
N ALA A 76 7.23 -7.69 -9.82
CA ALA A 76 7.80 -6.36 -10.00
C ALA A 76 9.13 -6.39 -10.76
N THR A 77 9.21 -5.60 -11.82
CA THR A 77 10.43 -5.42 -12.61
C THR A 77 11.03 -4.04 -12.35
N PHE A 78 12.30 -4.03 -11.91
CA PHE A 78 13.09 -2.81 -11.72
C PHE A 78 14.09 -2.69 -12.87
N ALA A 79 13.82 -1.80 -13.82
CA ALA A 79 14.68 -1.58 -14.98
C ALA A 79 14.56 -0.14 -15.49
N GLY A 80 15.65 0.40 -16.03
CA GLY A 80 15.65 1.76 -16.61
C GLY A 80 15.22 2.87 -15.63
N GLY A 81 15.48 2.69 -14.32
CA GLY A 81 15.08 3.64 -13.28
C GLY A 81 13.58 3.64 -12.95
N LYS A 82 12.81 2.65 -13.44
CA LYS A 82 11.38 2.50 -13.18
C LYS A 82 11.10 1.17 -12.47
N CYS A 83 10.03 1.15 -11.70
CA CYS A 83 9.39 -0.06 -11.19
C CYS A 83 8.07 -0.26 -11.93
N THR A 84 7.87 -1.43 -12.52
CA THR A 84 6.59 -1.85 -13.11
C THR A 84 6.12 -3.13 -12.43
N ILE A 85 4.82 -3.29 -12.27
CA ILE A 85 4.17 -4.47 -11.68
C ILE A 85 3.48 -5.28 -12.78
#